data_AF-A0A165TH04-F1
#
_entry.id   AF-A0A165TH04-F1
#
_cell.length_a   1.000
_cell.length_b   1.000
_cell.length_c   1.000
_cell.angle_alpha   90.00
_cell.angle_beta   90.00
_cell.angle_gamma   90.00
#
_symmetry.space_group_name_H-M   'P 1'
#
loop_
_entity.id
_entity.type
_entity.pdbx_description
1 polymer ?
#
loop_
_entity_poly.entity_id
_entity_poly.type
_entity_poly.pdbx_seq_one_letter_code
_entity_poly.pdbx_strand_id
1 'polypeptide(L)'
;MMPPLNRTVPELVEATGITDATLYAWRKQARAAGAVVPGDGQQADQWSSQDKFRVVLESASLNAAELAEYCRRKGLYVEQINAWREACEQANSLAQPSKTRRER
;
A
#
# COMPACT_ATOMS: atom_id res chain seq x y z
N MET A 1 8.22 2.61 4.15
CA MET A 1 8.46 2.94 5.57
C MET A 1 7.20 3.57 6.12
N MET A 2 6.82 3.28 7.38
CA MET A 2 5.54 3.76 7.94
C MET A 2 5.65 5.23 8.39
N PRO A 3 4.57 6.00 8.31
CA PRO A 3 4.53 7.39 8.75
C PRO A 3 4.62 7.50 10.29
N PRO A 4 4.87 8.70 10.87
CA PRO A 4 4.73 10.03 10.26
C PRO A 4 5.93 10.51 9.42
N LEU A 5 7.05 9.81 9.46
CA LEU A 5 8.24 10.14 8.68
C LEU A 5 8.43 9.08 7.60
N ASN A 6 7.83 9.30 6.43
CA ASN A 6 8.05 8.50 5.22
C ASN A 6 9.48 8.74 4.71
N ARG A 7 10.47 8.21 5.44
CA ARG A 7 11.88 8.29 5.05
C ARG A 7 12.17 7.29 3.95
N THR A 8 12.96 7.73 2.99
CA THR A 8 13.47 6.87 1.92
C THR A 8 14.52 5.90 2.48
N VAL A 9 14.76 4.79 1.79
CA VAL A 9 15.82 3.83 2.20
C VAL A 9 17.19 4.53 2.31
N PRO A 10 17.61 5.42 1.38
CA PRO A 10 18.85 6.19 1.51
C PRO A 10 18.92 7.03 2.79
N GLU A 11 17.86 7.77 3.13
CA GLU A 11 17.83 8.57 4.37
C GLU A 11 17.95 7.72 5.64
N LEU A 12 17.43 6.49 5.61
CA LEU A 12 17.57 5.56 6.73
C LEU A 12 18.97 4.97 6.83
N VAL A 13 19.62 4.69 5.69
CA VAL A 13 21.02 4.26 5.66
C VAL A 13 21.89 5.34 6.30
N GLU A 14 21.70 6.61 5.92
CA GLU A 14 22.44 7.74 6.51
C GLU A 14 22.14 7.93 7.99
N ALA A 15 20.86 7.82 8.40
CA ALA A 15 20.46 8.09 9.78
C ALA A 15 20.77 6.94 10.76
N THR A 16 20.79 5.69 10.30
CA THR A 16 20.90 4.50 11.16
C THR A 16 22.17 3.70 10.94
N GLY A 17 22.91 3.93 9.84
CA GLY A 17 24.05 3.13 9.44
C GLY A 17 23.69 1.71 8.98
N ILE A 18 22.40 1.35 8.92
CA ILE A 18 21.93 0.05 8.44
C ILE A 18 22.02 0.03 6.92
N THR A 19 22.55 -1.05 6.34
CA THR A 19 22.65 -1.18 4.88
C THR A 19 21.28 -1.27 4.22
N ASP A 20 21.21 -0.75 3.00
CA ASP A 20 20.04 -0.83 2.13
C ASP A 20 19.57 -2.29 1.96
N ALA A 21 20.50 -3.21 1.74
CA ALA A 21 20.24 -4.65 1.62
C ALA A 21 19.49 -5.21 2.84
N THR A 22 19.86 -4.80 4.05
CA THR A 22 19.21 -5.26 5.30
C THR A 22 17.80 -4.69 5.41
N LEU A 23 17.63 -3.40 5.11
CA LEU A 23 16.32 -2.74 5.13
C LEU A 23 15.35 -3.36 4.12
N TYR A 24 15.84 -3.70 2.91
CA TYR A 24 15.05 -4.41 1.91
C TYR A 24 14.72 -5.85 2.34
N ALA A 25 15.65 -6.55 2.99
CA ALA A 25 15.41 -7.90 3.50
C ALA A 25 14.31 -7.93 4.57
N TRP A 26 14.37 -7.04 5.56
CA TRP A 26 13.33 -6.91 6.58
C TRP A 26 11.97 -6.54 5.99
N ARG A 27 11.95 -5.66 4.98
CA ARG A 27 10.71 -5.35 4.26
C ARG A 27 10.12 -6.58 3.57
N LYS A 28 10.95 -7.38 2.91
CA LYS A 28 10.52 -8.62 2.26
C LYS A 28 9.97 -9.62 3.28
N GLN A 29 10.62 -9.75 4.43
CA GLN A 29 10.17 -10.60 5.54
C GLN A 29 8.83 -10.11 6.12
N ALA A 30 8.69 -8.81 6.34
CA ALA A 30 7.44 -8.22 6.82
C ALA A 30 6.27 -8.47 5.84
N ARG A 31 6.51 -8.31 4.53
CA ARG A 31 5.52 -8.65 3.50
C ARG A 31 5.17 -10.13 3.49
N ALA A 32 6.16 -11.01 3.62
CA ALA A 32 5.93 -12.45 3.70
C ALA A 32 5.13 -12.84 4.95
N ALA A 33 5.30 -12.10 6.04
CA ALA A 33 4.51 -12.24 7.28
C ALA A 33 3.10 -11.62 7.19
N GLY A 34 2.69 -11.13 6.00
CA GLY A 34 1.38 -10.54 5.79
C GLY A 34 1.26 -9.07 6.22
N ALA A 35 2.34 -8.44 6.67
CA ALA A 35 2.32 -7.03 6.99
C ALA A 35 2.23 -6.20 5.70
N VAL A 36 1.17 -5.41 5.60
CA VAL A 36 1.02 -4.40 4.55
C VAL A 36 2.01 -3.26 4.84
N VAL A 37 3.16 -3.29 4.16
CA VAL A 37 4.25 -2.30 4.30
C VAL A 37 4.37 -1.47 3.00
N PRO A 38 4.25 -0.13 3.09
CA PRO A 38 4.47 0.74 1.94
C PRO A 38 5.90 0.57 1.43
N GLY A 39 6.03 0.12 0.17
CA GLY A 39 7.32 0.06 -0.53
C GLY A 39 7.74 1.43 -1.03
N ASP A 40 9.03 1.75 -0.93
CA ASP A 40 9.77 2.81 -1.64
C ASP A 40 9.08 4.15 -1.94
N GLY A 41 8.28 4.67 -1.00
CA GLY A 41 7.49 5.88 -1.30
C GLY A 41 6.58 5.72 -2.53
N GLN A 42 6.33 4.47 -2.95
CA GLN A 42 5.49 4.15 -4.08
C GLN A 42 4.08 4.64 -3.75
N GLN A 43 3.63 5.60 -4.57
CA GLN A 43 2.26 6.04 -4.64
C GLN A 43 1.34 4.80 -4.60
N ALA A 44 0.23 4.90 -3.88
CA ALA A 44 -0.73 3.81 -3.67
C ALA A 44 -1.16 3.11 -4.98
N ASP A 45 -0.98 3.77 -6.11
CA ASP A 45 -1.24 3.24 -7.45
C ASP A 45 -0.38 1.99 -7.81
N GLN A 46 0.87 1.92 -7.34
CA GLN A 46 1.80 0.81 -7.61
C GLN A 46 1.57 -0.43 -6.71
N TRP A 47 0.58 -0.40 -5.81
CA TRP A 47 0.26 -1.54 -4.95
C TRP A 47 -0.40 -2.67 -5.76
N SER A 48 -0.08 -3.92 -5.40
CA SER A 48 -0.70 -5.08 -6.03
C SER A 48 -2.20 -5.10 -5.75
N SER A 49 -2.99 -5.67 -6.67
CA SER A 49 -4.45 -5.82 -6.46
C SER A 49 -4.79 -6.62 -5.20
N GLN A 50 -3.93 -7.57 -4.82
CA GLN A 50 -4.08 -8.34 -3.58
C GLN A 50 -3.90 -7.45 -2.34
N ASP A 51 -2.90 -6.57 -2.34
CA ASP A 51 -2.64 -5.67 -1.20
C ASP A 51 -3.72 -4.58 -1.09
N LYS A 52 -4.18 -4.06 -2.24
CA LYS A 52 -5.34 -3.14 -2.29
C LYS A 52 -6.59 -3.79 -1.69
N PHE A 53 -6.86 -5.04 -2.06
CA PHE A 53 -7.99 -5.81 -1.50
C PHE A 53 -7.85 -6.08 0.00
N ARG A 54 -6.65 -6.44 0.49
CA ARG A 54 -6.40 -6.61 1.93
C ARG A 54 -6.70 -5.33 2.71
N VAL A 55 -6.27 -4.17 2.19
CA VAL A 55 -6.57 -2.87 2.81
C VAL A 55 -8.07 -2.59 2.85
N VAL A 56 -8.79 -2.85 1.75
CA VAL A 56 -10.26 -2.67 1.71
C VAL A 56 -10.94 -3.58 2.74
N LEU A 57 -10.48 -4.81 2.90
CA LEU A 57 -11.02 -5.76 3.88
C LEU A 57 -10.71 -5.32 5.33
N GLU A 58 -9.47 -4.92 5.63
CA GLU A 58 -9.06 -4.43 6.95
C GLU A 58 -9.80 -3.13 7.34
N SER A 59 -10.09 -2.27 6.38
CA SER A 59 -10.78 -0.99 6.60
C SER A 59 -12.31 -1.08 6.61
N ALA A 60 -12.89 -2.22 6.23
CA ALA A 60 -14.34 -2.39 6.13
C ALA A 60 -15.05 -2.27 7.48
N SER A 61 -14.40 -2.68 8.57
CA SER A 61 -14.96 -2.61 9.93
C SER A 61 -14.58 -1.35 10.71
N LEU A 62 -13.74 -0.48 10.14
CA LEU A 62 -13.22 0.70 10.84
C LEU A 62 -14.20 1.88 10.75
N ASN A 63 -14.32 2.63 11.84
CA ASN A 63 -15.05 3.91 11.84
C ASN A 63 -14.20 5.03 11.20
N ALA A 64 -14.76 6.22 11.01
CA ALA A 64 -14.07 7.33 10.34
C ALA A 64 -12.77 7.78 11.03
N ALA A 65 -12.71 7.76 12.36
CA ALA A 65 -11.52 8.13 13.12
C ALA A 65 -10.43 7.06 13.00
N GLU A 66 -10.81 5.79 13.16
CA GLU A 66 -9.93 4.63 13.03
C GLU A 66 -9.38 4.51 11.60
N LEU A 67 -10.22 4.78 10.59
CA LEU A 67 -9.82 4.78 9.19
C LEU A 67 -8.81 5.90 8.92
N ALA A 68 -9.01 7.10 9.48
CA ALA A 68 -8.03 8.19 9.37
C ALA A 68 -6.69 7.84 10.03
N GLU A 69 -6.68 7.21 11.20
CA GLU A 69 -5.46 6.73 11.84
C GLU A 69 -4.79 5.60 11.05
N TYR A 70 -5.58 4.66 10.54
CA TYR A 70 -5.11 3.57 9.69
C TYR A 70 -4.44 4.11 8.42
N CYS A 71 -5.08 5.07 7.75
CA CYS A 71 -4.53 5.82 6.61
C CYS A 71 -3.20 6.49 6.96
N ARG A 72 -3.13 7.22 8.08
CA ARG A 72 -1.88 7.83 8.55
C ARG A 72 -0.81 6.81 8.89
N ARG A 73 -1.14 5.61 9.38
CA ARG A 73 -0.15 4.55 9.67
C ARG A 73 0.35 3.84 8.42
N LYS A 74 -0.50 3.73 7.39
CA LYS A 74 -0.16 3.05 6.13
C LYS A 74 0.31 4.00 5.04
N GLY A 75 0.27 5.32 5.26
CA GLY A 75 0.61 6.31 4.23
C GLY A 75 -0.40 6.31 3.07
N LEU A 76 -1.66 6.07 3.39
CA LEU A 76 -2.78 6.03 2.43
C LEU A 76 -3.72 7.20 2.70
N TYR A 77 -4.45 7.61 1.67
CA TYR A 77 -5.55 8.56 1.78
C TYR A 77 -6.88 7.81 1.86
N VAL A 78 -7.87 8.39 2.54
CA VAL A 78 -9.21 7.80 2.71
C VAL A 78 -9.85 7.58 1.35
N GLU A 79 -9.67 8.54 0.45
CA GLU A 79 -10.13 8.55 -0.92
C GLU A 79 -9.58 7.36 -1.73
N GLN A 80 -8.34 6.93 -1.46
CA GLN A 80 -7.73 5.78 -2.13
C GLN A 80 -8.40 4.46 -1.69
N ILE A 81 -8.72 4.33 -0.41
CA ILE A 81 -9.42 3.16 0.12
C ILE A 81 -10.83 3.09 -0.45
N ASN A 82 -11.53 4.23 -0.53
CA ASN A 82 -12.86 4.31 -1.13
C ASN A 82 -12.83 3.94 -2.62
N ALA A 83 -11.88 4.46 -3.39
CA ALA A 83 -11.71 4.11 -4.80
C ALA A 83 -11.46 2.60 -5.00
N TRP A 84 -10.66 1.98 -4.12
CA TRP A 84 -10.45 0.53 -4.18
C TRP A 84 -11.67 -0.27 -3.77
N ARG A 85 -12.46 0.21 -2.80
CA ARG A 85 -13.73 -0.41 -2.41
C ARG A 85 -14.71 -0.42 -3.57
N GLU A 86 -14.90 0.73 -4.23
CA GLU A 86 -15.75 0.85 -5.42
C GLU A 86 -15.26 -0.06 -6.54
N ALA A 87 -13.95 -0.10 -6.80
CA ALA A 87 -13.37 -1.00 -7.79
C ALA A 87 -13.60 -2.48 -7.46
N CYS A 88 -13.57 -2.86 -6.18
CA CYS A 88 -13.88 -4.22 -5.73
C CYS A 88 -15.37 -4.55 -5.90
N GLU A 89 -16.27 -3.62 -5.60
CA GLU A 89 -17.72 -3.79 -5.80
C GLU A 89 -18.08 -3.90 -7.28
N GLN A 90 -17.41 -3.14 -8.13
CA GLN A 90 -17.62 -3.13 -9.58
C GLN A 90 -16.89 -4.27 -10.32
N ALA A 91 -16.00 -5.02 -9.66
CA ALA A 91 -15.13 -6.02 -10.31
C ALA A 91 -15.88 -7.13 -11.05
N ASN A 92 -17.11 -7.46 -10.61
CA ASN A 92 -17.96 -8.48 -11.24
C ASN A 92 -19.11 -7.88 -12.08
N SER A 93 -19.16 -6.56 -12.23
CA SER A 93 -20.17 -5.91 -13.09
C SER A 93 -19.81 -6.12 -14.57
N LEU A 94 -20.80 -6.50 -15.39
CA LEU A 94 -20.62 -6.79 -16.81
C LEU A 94 -20.43 -5.50 -17.64
N ALA A 95 -19.22 -4.92 -17.65
CA ALA A 95 -18.68 -3.91 -18.61
C ALA A 95 -17.37 -3.32 -18.03
N GLN A 96 -16.17 -3.33 -18.61
CA GLN A 96 -15.64 -3.29 -19.98
C GLN A 96 -14.16 -3.81 -19.99
N PRO A 97 -13.58 -4.15 -21.16
CA PRO A 97 -12.38 -4.97 -21.30
C PRO A 97 -11.11 -4.25 -20.88
N SER A 98 -10.19 -5.05 -20.33
CA SER A 98 -8.80 -4.69 -20.06
C SER A 98 -8.16 -4.05 -21.29
N LYS A 99 -7.66 -2.82 -21.14
CA LYS A 99 -6.74 -2.25 -22.12
C LYS A 99 -5.45 -3.05 -22.07
N THR A 100 -5.34 -4.03 -22.96
CA THR A 100 -4.10 -4.69 -23.34
C THR A 100 -3.06 -3.62 -23.64
N ARG A 101 -2.03 -3.53 -22.78
CA ARG A 101 -0.81 -2.79 -23.04
C ARG A 101 -0.16 -3.41 -24.27
N ARG A 102 -0.32 -2.78 -25.44
CA ARG A 102 0.46 -3.10 -26.64
C ARG A 102 1.89 -2.64 -26.40
N GLU A 103 2.79 -3.61 -26.29
CA GLU A 103 4.24 -3.41 -26.38
C GLU A 103 4.62 -2.91 -27.78
N ARG A 104 5.53 -1.94 -27.82
CA ARG A 104 6.49 -1.73 -28.90
C ARG A 104 7.80 -1.26 -28.29
#